data_AF-A0A2W7BTR6-F1
#
_entry.id   AF-A0A2W7BTR6-F1
#
_cell.length_a   1.000
_cell.length_b   1.000
_cell.length_c   1.000
_cell.angle_alpha   90.00
_cell.angle_beta   90.00
_cell.angle_gamma   90.00
#
_symmetry.space_group_name_H-M   'P 1'
#
loop_
_entity.id
_entity.type
_entity.pdbx_description
1 polymer ?
#
loop_
_entity_poly.entity_id
_entity_poly.type
_entity_poly.pdbx_seq_one_letter_code
_entity_poly.pdbx_strand_id
1 'polypeptide(L)' 'MPVPKWQVKDFSNYIIFYLEKPEQIEVIRILHGARDIRFVLENSSPLD' A
#
# COMPACT_ATOMS: atom_id res chain seq x y z
N MET A 1 -11.24 -3.43 -19.20
CA MET A 1 -10.26 -4.53 -19.01
C MET A 1 -10.22 -4.86 -17.52
N PRO A 2 -10.44 -6.10 -17.08
CA PRO A 2 -10.26 -6.45 -15.67
C PRO A 2 -8.77 -6.48 -15.34
N VAL A 3 -8.39 -5.83 -14.24
CA VAL A 3 -7.02 -5.88 -13.72
C VAL A 3 -6.82 -7.26 -13.06
N PRO A 4 -5.78 -8.04 -13.44
CA PRO A 4 -5.52 -9.33 -12.79
C PRO A 4 -5.27 -9.13 -11.29
N LYS A 5 -6.00 -9.87 -10.44
CA LYS A 5 -5.85 -9.85 -8.99
C LYS A 5 -5.19 -11.14 -8.53
N TRP A 6 -3.91 -11.08 -8.18
CA TRP A 6 -3.22 -12.17 -7.47
C TRP A 6 -3.26 -11.89 -5.96
N GLN A 7 -3.99 -12.72 -5.21
CA GLN A 7 -3.93 -12.71 -3.75
C GLN A 7 -2.80 -13.63 -3.28
N VAL A 8 -1.76 -13.05 -2.68
CA VAL A 8 -0.68 -13.80 -2.02
C VAL A 8 -1.16 -14.18 -0.62
N LYS A 9 -1.19 -15.49 -0.31
CA LYS A 9 -1.53 -16.00 1.03
C LYS A 9 -0.58 -15.37 2.07
N ASP A 10 -1.11 -14.98 3.23
CA ASP A 10 -0.42 -14.27 4.33
C ASP A 10 -0.01 -12.81 4.05
N PHE A 11 -0.28 -12.30 2.85
CA PHE A 11 -0.12 -10.89 2.48
C PHE A 11 -1.36 -10.04 2.77
N SER A 12 -2.39 -10.64 3.39
CA SER A 12 -3.68 -10.00 3.72
C SER A 12 -3.53 -8.77 4.62
N ASN A 13 -2.44 -8.69 5.35
CA ASN A 13 -2.15 -7.59 6.26
C ASN A 13 -1.12 -6.61 5.71
N TYR A 14 -0.80 -6.60 4.42
CA TYR A 14 0.11 -5.62 3.85
C TYR A 14 -0.59 -4.66 2.88
N ILE A 15 -0.27 -3.38 2.98
CA ILE A 15 -0.75 -2.32 2.11
C ILE A 15 0.45 -1.76 1.35
N ILE A 16 0.39 -1.79 0.02
CA ILE A 16 1.45 -1.28 -0.86
C ILE A 16 0.99 0.04 -1.47
N PHE A 17 1.76 1.10 -1.29
CA PHE A 17 1.60 2.38 -1.97
C PHE A 17 2.56 2.41 -3.15
N TYR A 18 2.01 2.63 -4.35
CA TYR A 18 2.80 2.69 -5.56
C TYR A 18 2.29 3.78 -6.49
N LEU A 19 3.17 4.22 -7.38
CA LEU A 19 2.82 5.06 -8.53
C LEU A 19 2.93 4.23 -9.80
N GLU A 20 1.87 4.26 -10.60
CA GLU A 20 1.88 3.69 -11.93
C GLU A 20 2.51 4.69 -12.90
N LYS A 21 3.52 4.26 -13.65
CA LYS A 21 4.14 4.99 -14.75
C LYS A 21 3.99 4.17 -16.04
N PRO A 22 4.11 4.78 -17.22
CA PRO A 22 3.85 4.10 -18.49
C PRO A 22 4.59 2.77 -18.70
N GLU A 23 5.81 2.64 -18.15
CA GLU A 23 6.69 1.49 -18.36
C GLU A 23 7.09 0.79 -17.05
N GLN A 24 6.67 1.31 -15.90
CA GLN A 24 7.11 0.79 -14.60
C GLN A 24 6.12 1.08 -13.48
N ILE A 25 6.24 0.31 -12.41
CA ILE A 25 5.59 0.58 -11.13
C ILE A 25 6.67 1.01 -10.15
N GLU A 26 6.50 2.17 -9.52
CA GLU A 26 7.38 2.64 -8.47
C GLU A 26 6.75 2.39 -7.10
N VAL A 27 7.37 1.52 -6.30
CA VAL A 27 6.89 1.22 -4.94
C VAL A 27 7.39 2.29 -4.00
N ILE A 28 6.47 3.07 -3.42
CA ILE A 28 6.78 4.18 -2.52
C ILE A 28 6.86 3.70 -1.08
N ARG A 29 5.97 2.76 -0.68
CA ARG A 29 5.91 2.27 0.69
C ARG A 29 5.20 0.91 0.78
N ILE A 30 5.64 0.08 1.72
CA ILE A 30 4.96 -1.16 2.12
C ILE A 30 4.69 -1.06 3.62
N LEU A 31 3.43 -1.24 4.03
CA LEU A 31 3.00 -1.20 5.43
C LEU A 31 2.40 -2.53 5.84
N HIS A 32 2.61 -2.96 7.08
CA HIS A 32 1.86 -4.05 7.68
C HIS A 32 0.58 -3.48 8.34
N GLY A 33 -0.54 -3.49 7.63
CA GLY A 33 -1.86 -3.00 8.06
C GLY A 33 -2.28 -3.37 9.49
N ALA A 34 -2.03 -4.58 9.98
CA ALA A 34 -2.41 -4.92 11.37
C ALA A 34 -1.52 -4.26 12.46
N ARG A 35 -0.31 -3.80 12.11
CA ARG A 35 0.67 -3.19 13.04
C ARG A 35 0.78 -1.69 12.84
N ASP A 36 0.71 -1.24 11.59
CA ASP A 36 1.12 0.11 11.20
C ASP A 36 -0.06 1.03 10.89
N ILE A 37 -1.28 0.51 10.69
CA ILE A 37 -2.41 1.34 10.24
C ILE A 37 -2.81 2.41 11.25
N ARG A 38 -2.77 2.09 12.56
CA ARG A 38 -3.07 3.08 13.61
C ARG A 38 -2.04 4.19 13.61
N PHE A 39 -0.76 3.82 13.60
CA PHE A 39 0.33 4.79 13.58
C PHE A 39 0.27 5.70 12.34
N VAL A 40 0.01 5.15 11.16
CA VAL A 40 -0.10 5.96 9.94
C VAL A 40 -1.32 6.87 9.97
N LEU A 41 -2.49 6.39 10.38
CA LEU A 41 -3.71 7.21 10.45
C LEU A 41 -3.63 8.32 11.51
N GLU A 42 -2.89 8.09 12.60
CA GLU A 42 -2.72 9.05 13.68
C GLU A 42 -1.62 10.10 13.38
N ASN A 43 -0.64 9.77 12.54
CA ASN A 43 0.49 10.65 12.21
C ASN A 43 0.44 11.23 10.78
N SER A 44 -0.54 10.86 9.96
CA SER A 44 -0.84 11.56 8.71
C SER A 44 -1.77 12.74 9.00
N SER A 45 -1.22 13.84 9.52
CA SER A 45 -1.91 15.12 9.50
C SER A 45 -2.16 15.51 8.02
N PRO A 46 -3.36 15.93 7.61
CA PRO A 46 -3.59 16.44 6.24
C PRO A 46 -2.91 17.79 5.95
N LEU A 47 -2.14 18.32 6.91
CA LEU A 47 -1.60 19.68 6.92
C LEU A 47 -0.18 19.72 7.52
N ASP A 48 0.74 18.91 6.99
CA ASP A 48 2.19 19.13 7.07
C ASP A 48 2.82 19.00 5.68
#